data_AF-A0A1H3UDR2-F1
#
_entry.id   AF-A0A1H3UDR2-F1
#
_cell.length_a   1.000
_cell.length_b   1.000
_cell.length_c   1.000
_cell.angle_alpha   90.00
_cell.angle_beta   90.00
_cell.angle_gamma   90.00
#
_symmetry.space_group_name_H-M   'P 1'
#
loop_
_entity.id
_entity.type
_entity.pdbx_description
1 polymer ?
#
loop_
_entity_poly.entity_id
_entity_poly.type
_entity_poly.pdbx_seq_one_letter_code
_entity_poly.pdbx_strand_id
1 'polypeptide(L)'
;MGSPKSWLGRYEQGQREQVWQELRQLGGATLEPEQAHEAQLVCDEMARRARQNVEAIVERLSGDGYRFHTNDDEQTPVRPHIPPTANAAAHVDWLGQQFGAVPMTLSSWVRIVGDVWLVGTHPAWAGSASADPLVIEVEATPRDYLEDEWADWNERQNDDDPDNGLFVLPAAPDRFHKANVSGGDPYGFVLPDRCVDGLFSWETTMPFVSYLNWVFSEGGFPWPSGDDDQWQVRHRLVRDLLPL
;
A
#
# COMPACT_ATOMS: atom_id res chain seq x y z
N MET A 1 -0.95 15.99 -35.75
CA MET A 1 -0.90 16.45 -34.35
C MET A 1 -2.18 15.94 -33.68
N GLY A 2 -2.13 14.75 -33.08
CA GLY A 2 -3.28 14.16 -32.40
C GLY A 2 -3.35 14.73 -30.99
N SER A 3 -4.52 15.20 -30.57
CA SER A 3 -4.79 15.68 -29.21
C SER A 3 -4.21 14.70 -28.17
N PRO A 4 -3.47 15.17 -27.14
CA PRO A 4 -2.98 14.28 -26.09
C PRO A 4 -4.21 13.65 -25.43
N LYS A 5 -4.36 12.33 -25.57
CA LYS A 5 -5.49 11.61 -25.01
C LYS A 5 -5.28 11.54 -23.51
N SER A 6 -6.15 12.21 -22.77
CA SER A 6 -6.01 12.31 -21.33
C SER A 6 -5.83 10.93 -20.66
N TRP A 7 -4.75 10.73 -19.90
CA TRP A 7 -4.54 9.49 -19.14
C TRP A 7 -5.69 9.26 -18.16
N LEU A 8 -6.12 10.32 -17.44
CA LEU A 8 -7.26 10.24 -16.52
C LEU A 8 -8.55 9.83 -17.25
N GLY A 9 -8.88 10.50 -18.36
CA GLY A 9 -10.11 10.17 -19.09
C GLY A 9 -10.13 8.72 -19.60
N ARG A 10 -8.98 8.19 -20.04
CA ARG A 10 -8.85 6.78 -20.45
C ARG A 10 -8.92 5.82 -19.26
N TYR A 11 -8.32 6.20 -18.14
CA TYR A 11 -8.37 5.45 -16.89
C TYR A 11 -9.81 5.27 -16.40
N GLU A 12 -10.59 6.35 -16.36
CA GLU A 12 -12.00 6.36 -15.96
C GLU A 12 -12.87 5.52 -16.91
N GLN A 13 -12.54 5.50 -18.20
CA GLN A 13 -13.19 4.67 -19.22
C GLN A 13 -12.78 3.19 -19.19
N GLY A 14 -11.95 2.79 -18.22
CA GLY A 14 -11.58 1.40 -17.97
C GLY A 14 -10.29 0.93 -18.64
N GLN A 15 -9.57 1.78 -19.39
CA GLN A 15 -8.28 1.46 -20.04
C GLN A 15 -7.10 1.47 -19.05
N ARG A 16 -7.32 1.01 -17.82
CA ARG A 16 -6.43 1.16 -16.66
C ARG A 16 -5.09 0.47 -16.85
N GLU A 17 -5.10 -0.79 -17.30
CA GLU A 17 -3.87 -1.56 -17.54
C GLU A 17 -2.96 -0.86 -18.57
N GLN A 18 -3.55 -0.37 -19.67
CA GLN A 18 -2.82 0.39 -20.68
C GLN A 18 -2.27 1.71 -20.11
N VAL A 19 -3.07 2.47 -19.37
CA VAL A 19 -2.63 3.72 -18.75
C VAL A 19 -1.46 3.48 -17.78
N TRP A 20 -1.56 2.47 -16.92
CA TRP A 20 -0.47 2.13 -16.01
C TRP A 20 0.78 1.61 -16.71
N GLN A 21 0.62 0.84 -17.79
CA GLN A 21 1.75 0.43 -18.62
C GLN A 21 2.48 1.64 -19.21
N GLU A 22 1.75 2.61 -19.75
CA GLU A 22 2.31 3.85 -20.29
C GLU A 22 2.99 4.69 -19.20
N LEU A 23 2.35 4.87 -18.04
CA LEU A 23 2.93 5.62 -16.92
C LEU A 23 4.21 4.97 -16.38
N ARG A 24 4.28 3.63 -16.32
CA ARG A 24 5.50 2.91 -15.93
C ARG A 24 6.60 3.01 -16.97
N GLN A 25 6.28 3.10 -18.26
CA GLN A 25 7.28 3.29 -19.32
C GLN A 25 7.98 4.66 -19.26
N LEU A 26 7.39 5.64 -18.58
CA LEU A 26 8.05 6.92 -18.29
C LEU A 26 9.20 6.75 -17.28
N GLY A 27 9.13 5.73 -16.43
CA GLY A 27 10.14 5.43 -15.40
C GLY A 27 10.40 6.62 -14.46
N GLY A 28 11.64 6.74 -13.98
CA GLY A 28 12.07 7.86 -13.14
C GLY A 28 12.45 9.14 -13.92
N ALA A 29 12.05 9.25 -15.20
CA ALA A 29 12.35 10.42 -16.01
C ALA A 29 11.66 11.67 -15.45
N THR A 30 12.29 12.83 -15.58
CA THR A 30 11.65 14.11 -15.25
C THR A 30 10.49 14.33 -16.23
N LEU A 31 9.27 14.31 -15.71
CA LEU A 31 8.06 14.61 -16.47
C LEU A 31 7.94 16.12 -16.70
N GLU A 32 7.45 16.49 -17.88
CA GLU A 32 7.01 17.87 -18.10
C GLU A 32 5.85 18.21 -17.16
N PRO A 33 5.69 19.47 -16.71
CA PRO A 33 4.69 19.85 -15.70
C PRO A 33 3.26 19.39 -16.01
N GLU A 34 2.84 19.45 -17.28
CA GLU A 34 1.51 19.00 -17.71
C GLU A 34 1.36 17.47 -17.58
N GLN A 35 2.39 16.71 -17.95
CA GLN A 35 2.40 15.25 -17.83
C GLN A 35 2.44 14.82 -16.36
N ALA A 36 3.24 15.51 -15.54
CA ALA A 36 3.30 15.26 -14.10
C ALA A 36 1.93 15.50 -13.44
N HIS A 37 1.26 16.61 -13.79
CA HIS A 37 -0.08 16.90 -13.29
C HIS A 37 -1.08 15.81 -13.70
N GLU A 38 -1.05 15.38 -14.96
CA GLU A 38 -1.98 14.37 -15.44
C GLU A 38 -1.72 12.98 -14.84
N ALA A 39 -0.45 12.57 -14.70
CA ALA A 39 -0.07 11.35 -13.99
C ALA A 39 -0.54 11.38 -12.53
N GLN A 40 -0.39 12.54 -11.86
CA GLN A 40 -0.86 12.73 -10.49
C GLN A 40 -2.39 12.58 -10.39
N LEU A 41 -3.15 13.07 -11.37
CA LEU A 41 -4.61 12.88 -11.40
C LEU A 41 -5.01 11.41 -11.51
N VAL A 42 -4.27 10.59 -12.28
CA VAL A 42 -4.48 9.14 -12.35
C VAL A 42 -4.20 8.48 -11.01
N CYS A 43 -3.09 8.82 -10.36
CA CYS A 43 -2.75 8.29 -9.04
C CYS A 43 -3.78 8.69 -7.98
N ASP A 44 -4.29 9.92 -8.04
CA ASP A 44 -5.33 10.41 -7.15
C ASP A 44 -6.66 9.65 -7.36
N GLU A 45 -7.04 9.38 -8.61
CA GLU A 45 -8.24 8.60 -8.92
C GLU A 45 -8.10 7.12 -8.50
N MET A 46 -6.93 6.52 -8.70
CA MET A 46 -6.62 5.20 -8.17
C MET A 46 -6.75 5.16 -6.65
N ALA A 47 -6.19 6.16 -5.95
CA ALA A 47 -6.27 6.25 -4.50
C ALA A 47 -7.73 6.41 -4.00
N ARG A 48 -8.57 7.17 -4.72
CA ARG A 48 -10.01 7.26 -4.39
C ARG A 48 -10.71 5.91 -4.51
N ARG A 49 -10.41 5.13 -5.55
CA ARG A 49 -10.96 3.78 -5.74
C ARG A 49 -10.46 2.81 -4.68
N ALA A 50 -9.16 2.84 -4.38
CA ALA A 50 -8.55 2.02 -3.34
C ALA A 50 -9.18 2.32 -1.96
N ARG A 51 -9.39 3.60 -1.63
CA ARG A 51 -10.09 4.00 -0.41
C ARG A 51 -11.51 3.42 -0.34
N GLN A 52 -12.28 3.53 -1.42
CA GLN A 52 -13.64 2.95 -1.45
C GLN A 52 -13.60 1.43 -1.24
N ASN A 53 -12.60 0.75 -1.79
CA ASN A 53 -12.42 -0.68 -1.56
C ASN A 53 -12.09 -0.99 -0.09
N VAL A 54 -11.17 -0.22 0.51
CA VAL A 54 -10.82 -0.36 1.93
C VAL A 54 -12.05 -0.14 2.81
N GLU A 55 -12.79 0.94 2.60
CA GLU A 55 -14.00 1.26 3.37
C GLU A 55 -15.06 0.14 3.24
N ALA A 56 -15.26 -0.39 2.03
CA ALA A 56 -16.18 -1.51 1.78
C ALA A 56 -15.73 -2.81 2.46
N ILE A 57 -14.43 -3.15 2.41
CA ILE A 57 -13.88 -4.33 3.08
C ILE A 57 -14.05 -4.19 4.60
N VAL A 58 -13.69 -3.04 5.17
CA VAL A 58 -13.84 -2.76 6.59
C VAL A 58 -15.29 -2.90 7.04
N GLU A 59 -16.23 -2.29 6.31
CA GLU A 59 -17.67 -2.39 6.62
C GLU A 59 -18.14 -3.85 6.64
N ARG A 60 -17.76 -4.64 5.62
CA ARG A 60 -18.17 -6.05 5.50
C ARG A 60 -17.55 -6.91 6.59
N LEU A 61 -16.27 -6.75 6.86
CA LEU A 61 -15.58 -7.45 7.96
C LEU A 61 -16.23 -7.13 9.30
N SER A 62 -16.49 -5.86 9.59
CA SER A 62 -17.22 -5.46 10.80
C SER A 62 -18.62 -6.08 10.88
N GLY A 63 -19.35 -6.11 9.76
CA GLY A 63 -20.66 -6.75 9.65
C GLY A 63 -20.63 -8.26 9.90
N ASP A 64 -19.54 -8.94 9.55
CA ASP A 64 -19.31 -10.37 9.81
C ASP A 64 -18.82 -10.66 11.24
N GLY A 65 -18.62 -9.62 12.07
CA GLY A 65 -18.13 -9.75 13.44
C GLY A 65 -16.61 -9.87 13.54
N TYR A 66 -15.87 -9.48 12.50
CA TYR A 66 -14.42 -9.39 12.53
C TYR A 66 -13.96 -8.41 13.61
N ARG A 67 -12.97 -8.83 14.40
CA ARG A 67 -12.34 -8.01 15.42
C ARG A 67 -10.99 -7.54 14.93
N PHE A 68 -10.89 -6.25 14.62
CA PHE A 68 -9.60 -5.61 14.33
C PHE A 68 -8.84 -5.37 15.63
N HIS A 69 -7.57 -5.74 15.66
CA HIS A 69 -6.73 -5.58 16.83
C HIS A 69 -5.25 -5.45 16.47
N THR A 70 -4.43 -5.01 17.43
CA THR A 70 -2.98 -5.08 17.37
C THR A 70 -2.53 -6.53 17.23
N ASN A 71 -1.35 -6.73 16.65
CA ASN A 71 -0.75 -8.04 16.40
C ASN A 71 0.11 -8.50 17.58
N ASP A 72 -0.38 -8.30 18.80
CA ASP A 72 0.23 -8.73 20.06
C ASP A 72 -0.67 -9.74 20.80
N ASP A 73 -0.17 -10.29 21.92
CA ASP A 73 -0.91 -11.26 22.74
C ASP A 73 -2.17 -10.65 23.38
N GLU A 74 -2.19 -9.34 23.58
CA GLU A 74 -3.28 -8.61 24.23
C GLU A 74 -4.44 -8.35 23.26
N GLN A 75 -4.17 -8.37 21.95
CA GLN A 75 -5.11 -8.14 20.87
C GLN A 75 -5.96 -6.89 21.14
N THR A 76 -5.28 -5.79 21.45
CA THR A 76 -5.92 -4.53 21.77
C THR A 76 -6.72 -4.04 20.56
N PRO A 77 -8.03 -3.74 20.71
CA PRO A 77 -8.86 -3.30 19.58
C PRO A 77 -8.30 -2.04 18.92
N VAL A 78 -8.28 -2.04 17.58
CA VAL A 78 -7.81 -0.89 16.79
C VAL A 78 -8.87 -0.42 15.82
N ARG A 79 -8.71 0.82 15.34
CA ARG A 79 -9.47 1.31 14.21
C ARG A 79 -8.79 0.86 12.91
N PRO A 80 -9.45 0.09 12.05
CA PRO A 80 -8.80 -0.53 10.88
C PRO A 80 -8.52 0.42 9.73
N HIS A 81 -9.14 1.58 9.72
CA HIS A 81 -8.92 2.60 8.71
C HIS A 81 -8.96 3.98 9.35
N ILE A 82 -7.85 4.69 9.23
CA ILE A 82 -7.70 6.08 9.68
C ILE A 82 -7.57 6.92 8.41
N PRO A 83 -8.58 7.73 8.06
CA PRO A 83 -8.49 8.63 6.92
C PRO A 83 -7.33 9.61 7.06
N PRO A 84 -6.79 10.16 5.95
CA PRO A 84 -5.69 11.12 5.97
C PRO A 84 -5.98 12.29 6.91
N THR A 85 -4.97 12.70 7.69
CA THR A 85 -5.13 13.87 8.54
C THR A 85 -4.91 15.17 7.74
N ALA A 86 -5.14 16.32 8.38
CA ALA A 86 -4.80 17.61 7.81
C ALA A 86 -3.29 17.77 7.52
N ASN A 87 -2.44 16.92 8.12
CA ASN A 87 -0.99 16.93 7.95
C ASN A 87 -0.49 16.01 6.83
N ALA A 88 -1.37 15.22 6.18
CA ALA A 88 -0.96 14.24 5.19
C ALA A 88 -0.09 14.83 4.06
N ALA A 89 -0.43 16.03 3.56
CA ALA A 89 0.38 16.72 2.56
C ALA A 89 1.78 17.09 3.10
N ALA A 90 1.85 17.65 4.30
CA ALA A 90 3.12 17.97 4.96
C ALA A 90 3.94 16.71 5.31
N HIS A 91 3.27 15.58 5.55
CA HIS A 91 3.93 14.30 5.74
C HIS A 91 4.59 13.81 4.43
N VAL A 92 3.89 13.91 3.28
CA VAL A 92 4.49 13.60 1.97
C VAL A 92 5.70 14.49 1.68
N ASP A 93 5.62 15.79 1.97
CA ASP A 93 6.74 16.71 1.80
C ASP A 93 7.93 16.33 2.69
N TRP A 94 7.67 15.90 3.93
CA TRP A 94 8.69 15.42 4.84
C TRP A 94 9.35 14.12 4.34
N LEU A 95 8.57 13.14 3.86
CA LEU A 95 9.12 11.93 3.21
C LEU A 95 10.06 12.31 2.07
N GLY A 96 9.65 13.30 1.26
CA GLY A 96 10.44 13.84 0.16
C GLY A 96 11.78 14.46 0.58
N GLN A 97 11.78 15.14 1.73
CA GLN A 97 12.96 15.79 2.29
C GLN A 97 13.90 14.79 2.98
N GLN A 98 13.37 13.78 3.66
CA GLN A 98 14.18 12.80 4.39
C GLN A 98 14.75 11.71 3.48
N PHE A 99 13.93 11.14 2.60
CA PHE A 99 14.28 9.92 1.86
C PHE A 99 14.51 10.16 0.37
N GLY A 100 14.35 11.41 -0.10
CA GLY A 100 14.48 11.78 -1.51
C GLY A 100 13.17 11.63 -2.27
N ALA A 101 13.24 11.33 -3.57
CA ALA A 101 12.02 11.28 -4.40
C ALA A 101 11.01 10.24 -3.90
N VAL A 102 9.74 10.64 -3.83
CA VAL A 102 8.61 9.79 -3.41
C VAL A 102 7.71 9.53 -4.61
N PRO A 103 7.32 8.27 -4.88
CA PRO A 103 6.49 7.95 -6.03
C PRO A 103 5.08 8.55 -5.90
N MET A 104 4.48 8.91 -7.02
CA MET A 104 3.18 9.61 -7.03
C MET A 104 2.05 8.75 -6.44
N THR A 105 2.10 7.42 -6.61
CA THR A 105 1.13 6.51 -6.00
C THR A 105 1.19 6.50 -4.47
N LEU A 106 2.39 6.54 -3.87
CA LEU A 106 2.56 6.67 -2.41
C LEU A 106 2.04 8.03 -1.91
N SER A 107 2.41 9.12 -2.59
CA SER A 107 1.88 10.46 -2.27
C SER A 107 0.34 10.49 -2.28
N SER A 108 -0.28 9.85 -3.27
CA SER A 108 -1.74 9.79 -3.40
C SER A 108 -2.36 8.93 -2.32
N TRP A 109 -1.74 7.80 -1.98
CA TRP A 109 -2.19 6.94 -0.88
C TRP A 109 -2.23 7.71 0.44
N VAL A 110 -1.14 8.38 0.82
CA VAL A 110 -1.06 9.18 2.05
C VAL A 110 -2.09 10.30 2.06
N ARG A 111 -2.26 11.03 0.95
CA ARG A 111 -3.19 12.18 0.87
C ARG A 111 -4.67 11.82 0.79
N ILE A 112 -5.01 10.62 0.31
CA ILE A 112 -6.41 10.27 -0.05
C ILE A 112 -6.91 9.05 0.71
N VAL A 113 -6.11 7.98 0.82
CA VAL A 113 -6.50 6.72 1.47
C VAL A 113 -6.28 6.81 2.97
N GLY A 114 -5.09 7.20 3.41
CA GLY A 114 -4.67 7.19 4.81
C GLY A 114 -4.16 5.82 5.27
N ASP A 115 -4.12 5.61 6.58
CA ASP A 115 -3.55 4.40 7.18
C ASP A 115 -4.59 3.27 7.24
N VAL A 116 -4.15 2.06 6.89
CA VAL A 116 -4.98 0.86 6.82
C VAL A 116 -4.35 -0.25 7.64
N TRP A 117 -5.16 -0.88 8.49
CA TRP A 117 -4.78 -2.01 9.33
C TRP A 117 -5.91 -3.05 9.34
N LEU A 118 -5.81 -4.07 8.49
CA LEU A 118 -6.80 -5.15 8.45
C LEU A 118 -6.46 -6.35 9.35
N VAL A 119 -5.38 -6.29 10.14
CA VAL A 119 -5.05 -7.38 11.07
C VAL A 119 -6.16 -7.54 12.10
N GLY A 120 -6.53 -8.79 12.33
CA GLY A 120 -7.61 -9.14 13.23
C GLY A 120 -8.01 -10.60 13.14
N THR A 121 -9.13 -10.90 13.79
CA THR A 121 -9.68 -12.25 13.91
C THR A 121 -11.10 -12.31 13.37
N HIS A 122 -11.35 -13.27 12.49
CA HIS A 122 -12.68 -13.55 11.94
C HIS A 122 -13.34 -14.71 12.69
N PRO A 123 -14.60 -14.58 13.15
CA PRO A 123 -15.25 -15.63 13.95
C PRO A 123 -15.46 -16.96 13.20
N ALA A 124 -15.58 -16.90 11.87
CA ALA A 124 -15.71 -18.07 11.01
C ALA A 124 -14.44 -18.40 10.19
N TRP A 125 -13.32 -17.71 10.44
CA TRP A 125 -12.08 -17.95 9.71
C TRP A 125 -10.88 -17.77 10.65
N ALA A 126 -10.47 -18.87 11.28
CA ALA A 126 -9.47 -18.86 12.34
C ALA A 126 -8.08 -18.42 11.86
N GLY A 127 -7.69 -18.79 10.64
CA GLY A 127 -6.45 -18.40 9.99
C GLY A 127 -6.48 -17.03 9.32
N SER A 128 -7.44 -16.15 9.63
CA SER A 128 -7.51 -14.83 8.97
C SER A 128 -6.24 -13.99 9.14
N ALA A 129 -5.58 -14.07 10.30
CA ALA A 129 -4.36 -13.33 10.58
C ALA A 129 -3.13 -13.84 9.79
N SER A 130 -3.10 -15.14 9.44
CA SER A 130 -2.02 -15.73 8.63
C SER A 130 -2.22 -15.56 7.12
N ALA A 131 -3.39 -15.04 6.72
CA ALA A 131 -3.73 -14.75 5.34
C ALA A 131 -3.19 -13.40 4.82
N ASP A 132 -2.23 -12.83 5.58
CA ASP A 132 -1.49 -11.61 5.27
C ASP A 132 -2.38 -10.37 5.05
N PRO A 133 -3.28 -10.03 6.00
CA PRO A 133 -4.21 -8.90 5.84
C PRO A 133 -3.51 -7.61 5.41
N LEU A 134 -4.17 -6.83 4.56
CA LEU A 134 -3.65 -5.54 4.08
C LEU A 134 -3.34 -4.62 5.27
N VAL A 135 -2.08 -4.20 5.34
CA VAL A 135 -1.61 -3.12 6.20
C VAL A 135 -0.82 -2.18 5.31
N ILE A 136 -1.10 -0.88 5.41
CA ILE A 136 -0.28 0.20 4.87
C ILE A 136 -0.42 1.37 5.83
N GLU A 137 0.60 1.56 6.67
CA GLU A 137 0.71 2.63 7.64
C GLU A 137 1.93 3.47 7.31
N VAL A 138 1.70 4.75 7.04
CA VAL A 138 2.76 5.69 6.70
C VAL A 138 2.69 6.91 7.60
N GLU A 139 1.48 7.44 7.85
CA GLU A 139 1.31 8.59 8.73
C GLU A 139 1.27 8.19 10.21
N ALA A 140 0.69 7.03 10.52
CA ALA A 140 0.66 6.46 11.87
C ALA A 140 2.04 6.01 12.37
N THR A 141 2.96 5.67 11.45
CA THR A 141 4.32 5.25 11.78
C THR A 141 5.12 6.44 12.34
N PRO A 142 5.69 6.33 13.56
CA PRO A 142 6.48 7.40 14.16
C PRO A 142 7.66 7.82 13.27
N ARG A 143 7.89 9.13 13.15
CA ARG A 143 8.95 9.67 12.28
C ARG A 143 10.34 9.32 12.77
N ASP A 144 10.54 9.32 14.08
CA ASP A 144 11.79 8.91 14.72
C ASP A 144 12.15 7.47 14.38
N TYR A 145 11.18 6.56 14.40
CA TYR A 145 11.38 5.18 13.93
C TYR A 145 11.86 5.14 12.46
N LEU A 146 11.21 5.88 11.56
CA LEU A 146 11.60 5.92 10.15
C LEU A 146 12.97 6.58 9.91
N GLU A 147 13.31 7.59 10.70
CA GLU A 147 14.62 8.26 10.68
C GLU A 147 15.73 7.33 11.17
N ASP A 148 15.47 6.55 12.21
CA ASP A 148 16.39 5.54 12.74
C ASP A 148 16.63 4.41 11.72
N GLU A 149 15.57 3.86 11.10
CA GLU A 149 15.68 2.85 10.04
C GLU A 149 16.51 3.35 8.84
N TRP A 150 16.35 4.62 8.48
CA TRP A 150 17.12 5.26 7.43
C TRP A 150 18.59 5.49 7.81
N ALA A 151 18.86 5.88 9.06
CA ALA A 151 20.21 6.02 9.57
C ALA A 151 20.94 4.66 9.54
N ASP A 152 20.28 3.62 10.05
CA ASP A 152 20.81 2.24 10.06
C ASP A 152 21.07 1.72 8.64
N TRP A 153 20.21 2.05 7.67
CA TRP A 153 20.44 1.72 6.27
C TRP A 153 21.64 2.48 5.69
N ASN A 154 21.76 3.79 5.94
CA ASN A 154 22.90 4.59 5.45
C ASN A 154 24.23 4.14 6.04
N GLU A 155 24.25 3.75 7.32
CA GLU A 155 25.46 3.22 7.96
C GLU A 155 25.93 1.94 7.26
N ARG A 156 25.01 1.00 7.01
CA ARG A 156 25.29 -0.23 6.26
C ARG A 156 25.84 0.05 4.86
N GLN A 157 25.26 0.99 4.13
CA GLN A 157 25.71 1.35 2.77
C GLN A 157 27.17 1.84 2.72
N ASN A 158 27.72 2.38 3.82
CA ASN A 158 29.11 2.82 3.87
C ASN A 158 30.13 1.68 4.01
N ASP A 159 29.67 0.45 4.26
CA ASP A 159 30.55 -0.72 4.42
C ASP A 159 30.96 -1.38 3.09
N ASP A 160 30.65 -0.77 1.93
CA ASP A 160 30.95 -1.25 0.57
C ASP A 160 30.50 -2.71 0.28
N ASP A 161 29.54 -3.23 1.07
CA ASP A 161 28.97 -4.55 0.84
C ASP A 161 28.03 -4.51 -0.39
N PRO A 162 28.34 -5.25 -1.48
CA PRO A 162 27.52 -5.29 -2.68
C PRO A 162 26.12 -5.89 -2.44
N ASP A 163 25.87 -6.56 -1.32
CA ASP A 163 24.56 -7.09 -0.95
C ASP A 163 23.66 -6.04 -0.26
N ASN A 164 24.17 -4.81 -0.01
CA ASN A 164 23.38 -3.72 0.54
C ASN A 164 22.32 -3.23 -0.45
N GLY A 165 21.10 -3.75 -0.30
CA GLY A 165 19.94 -3.37 -1.12
C GLY A 165 19.48 -1.92 -0.95
N LEU A 166 18.52 -1.49 -1.77
CA LEU A 166 17.89 -0.17 -1.64
C LEU A 166 17.09 -0.05 -0.34
N PHE A 167 16.94 1.18 0.17
CA PHE A 167 16.11 1.41 1.34
C PHE A 167 14.65 1.08 1.05
N VAL A 168 14.02 0.38 2.00
CA VAL A 168 12.59 0.08 1.98
C VAL A 168 11.94 0.86 3.12
N LEU A 169 11.17 1.89 2.79
CA LEU A 169 10.36 2.62 3.75
C LEU A 169 9.31 1.68 4.34
N PRO A 170 9.39 1.30 5.63
CA PRO A 170 8.45 0.38 6.24
C PRO A 170 7.03 0.95 6.17
N ALA A 171 6.10 0.16 5.64
CA ALA A 171 4.69 0.52 5.57
C ALA A 171 3.77 -0.60 6.09
N ALA A 172 4.29 -1.81 6.28
CA ALA A 172 3.53 -2.91 6.86
C ALA A 172 4.47 -3.90 7.55
N PRO A 173 4.05 -4.55 8.64
CA PRO A 173 4.71 -5.76 9.11
C PRO A 173 4.65 -6.85 8.03
N ASP A 174 5.54 -7.85 8.08
CA ASP A 174 5.38 -9.05 7.25
C ASP A 174 4.22 -9.94 7.73
N ARG A 175 3.86 -10.94 6.92
CA ARG A 175 2.74 -11.85 7.20
C ARG A 175 2.84 -12.62 8.52
N PHE A 176 4.04 -12.98 8.98
CA PHE A 176 4.24 -13.66 10.25
C PHE A 176 4.02 -12.70 11.41
N HIS A 177 4.60 -11.49 11.34
CA HIS A 177 4.36 -10.48 12.36
C HIS A 177 2.88 -10.10 12.45
N LYS A 178 2.15 -10.01 11.33
CA LYS A 178 0.68 -9.82 11.33
C LYS A 178 -0.06 -10.95 12.04
N ALA A 179 0.49 -12.16 12.03
CA ALA A 179 -0.04 -13.33 12.75
C ALA A 179 0.50 -13.45 14.19
N ASN A 180 1.17 -12.41 14.72
CA ASN A 180 1.83 -12.42 16.03
C ASN A 180 2.88 -13.56 16.17
N VAL A 181 3.63 -13.79 15.09
CA VAL A 181 4.75 -14.72 15.03
C VAL A 181 5.99 -13.93 14.61
N SER A 182 7.15 -14.26 15.17
CA SER A 182 8.41 -13.65 14.74
C SER A 182 8.61 -13.86 13.24
N GLY A 183 8.73 -12.76 12.52
CA GLY A 183 8.84 -12.71 11.07
C GLY A 183 10.19 -12.21 10.58
N GLY A 184 10.16 -11.62 9.39
CA GLY A 184 11.31 -11.00 8.74
C GLY A 184 11.18 -9.48 8.69
N ASP A 185 11.80 -8.90 7.67
CA ASP A 185 11.76 -7.46 7.44
C ASP A 185 10.36 -6.99 7.03
N PRO A 186 9.97 -5.76 7.40
CA PRO A 186 8.68 -5.19 7.02
C PRO A 186 8.54 -5.06 5.50
N TYR A 187 7.29 -5.07 5.04
CA TYR A 187 6.96 -4.69 3.66
C TYR A 187 6.92 -3.17 3.54
N GLY A 188 7.21 -2.64 2.36
CA GLY A 188 7.35 -1.20 2.21
C GLY A 188 7.65 -0.72 0.81
N PHE A 189 7.90 0.58 0.70
CA PHE A 189 8.22 1.23 -0.57
C PHE A 189 9.72 1.36 -0.76
N VAL A 190 10.21 0.97 -1.93
CA VAL A 190 11.62 1.18 -2.27
C VAL A 190 11.86 2.67 -2.54
N LEU A 191 12.75 3.31 -1.78
CA LEU A 191 13.08 4.73 -1.91
C LEU A 191 14.60 4.97 -2.03
N PRO A 192 15.03 6.09 -2.65
CA PRO A 192 14.21 7.07 -3.38
C PRO A 192 13.67 6.52 -4.71
N ASP A 193 12.46 6.91 -5.08
CA ASP A 193 11.83 6.52 -6.36
C ASP A 193 11.13 7.71 -7.03
N ARG A 194 11.53 8.00 -8.27
CA ARG A 194 10.96 9.08 -9.10
C ARG A 194 9.80 8.60 -9.99
N CYS A 195 9.47 7.31 -9.95
CA CYS A 195 8.43 6.75 -10.80
C CYS A 195 7.04 7.24 -10.40
N VAL A 196 6.12 7.18 -11.35
CA VAL A 196 4.69 7.44 -11.08
C VAL A 196 4.11 6.35 -10.18
N ASP A 197 4.31 5.09 -10.55
CA ASP A 197 3.91 3.90 -9.80
C ASP A 197 5.13 3.36 -9.05
N GLY A 198 5.15 3.54 -7.72
CA GLY A 198 6.25 3.15 -6.88
C GLY A 198 6.45 1.63 -6.81
N LEU A 199 7.69 1.21 -6.57
CA LEU A 199 7.99 -0.19 -6.27
C LEU A 199 7.66 -0.52 -4.81
N PHE A 200 6.85 -1.55 -4.60
CA PHE A 200 6.52 -2.10 -3.30
C PHE A 200 7.29 -3.41 -3.08
N SER A 201 8.12 -3.43 -2.04
CA SER A 201 8.87 -4.59 -1.59
C SER A 201 8.06 -5.36 -0.58
N TRP A 202 7.67 -6.57 -0.93
CA TRP A 202 7.14 -7.57 -0.02
C TRP A 202 8.00 -8.84 -0.21
N GLU A 203 7.45 -10.05 -0.35
CA GLU A 203 8.21 -11.25 -0.73
C GLU A 203 8.98 -11.09 -2.07
N THR A 204 8.48 -10.21 -2.95
CA THR A 204 9.14 -9.80 -4.17
C THR A 204 8.88 -8.31 -4.44
N THR A 205 9.74 -7.64 -5.17
CA THR A 205 9.51 -6.24 -5.54
C THR A 205 8.60 -6.16 -6.77
N MET A 206 7.50 -5.40 -6.69
CA MET A 206 6.58 -5.20 -7.81
C MET A 206 5.94 -3.80 -7.78
N PRO A 207 5.33 -3.32 -8.88
CA PRO A 207 4.65 -2.03 -8.87
C PRO A 207 3.47 -2.02 -7.89
N PHE A 208 3.34 -0.95 -7.13
CA PHE A 208 2.39 -0.85 -6.02
C PHE A 208 0.93 -1.04 -6.46
N VAL A 209 0.53 -0.49 -7.60
CA VAL A 209 -0.84 -0.70 -8.10
C VAL A 209 -1.10 -2.16 -8.47
N SER A 210 -0.07 -2.88 -8.94
CA SER A 210 -0.21 -4.31 -9.24
C SER A 210 -0.34 -5.13 -7.96
N TYR A 211 0.41 -4.79 -6.90
CA TYR A 211 0.24 -5.36 -5.57
C TYR A 211 -1.19 -5.12 -5.04
N LEU A 212 -1.69 -3.88 -5.09
CA LEU A 212 -3.03 -3.56 -4.62
C LEU A 212 -4.13 -4.28 -5.41
N ASN A 213 -4.04 -4.36 -6.74
CA ASN A 213 -5.00 -5.10 -7.55
C ASN A 213 -5.06 -6.58 -7.15
N TRP A 214 -3.91 -7.20 -6.86
CA TRP A 214 -3.86 -8.56 -6.34
C TRP A 214 -4.50 -8.66 -4.95
N VAL A 215 -4.10 -7.81 -4.00
CA VAL A 215 -4.64 -7.83 -2.64
C VAL A 215 -6.16 -7.61 -2.62
N PHE A 216 -6.68 -6.66 -3.41
CA PHE A 216 -8.12 -6.42 -3.52
C PHE A 216 -8.86 -7.55 -4.24
N SER A 217 -8.23 -8.22 -5.22
CA SER A 217 -8.82 -9.42 -5.84
C SER A 217 -8.99 -10.58 -4.85
N GLU A 218 -8.27 -10.51 -3.72
CA GLU A 218 -8.29 -11.47 -2.64
C GLU A 218 -8.98 -10.92 -1.37
N GLY A 219 -9.73 -9.82 -1.50
CA GLY A 219 -10.55 -9.25 -0.44
C GLY A 219 -9.76 -8.59 0.69
N GLY A 220 -8.49 -8.24 0.45
CA GLY A 220 -7.58 -7.72 1.46
C GLY A 220 -6.71 -8.78 2.14
N PHE A 221 -6.82 -10.05 1.74
CA PHE A 221 -6.11 -11.19 2.36
C PHE A 221 -5.44 -12.05 1.27
N PRO A 222 -4.29 -11.62 0.75
CA PRO A 222 -3.64 -12.23 -0.41
C PRO A 222 -3.16 -13.68 -0.18
N TRP A 223 -2.85 -14.08 1.06
CA TRP A 223 -2.22 -15.37 1.32
C TRP A 223 -3.24 -16.48 1.64
N PRO A 224 -3.06 -17.72 1.14
CA PRO A 224 -3.85 -18.85 1.58
C PRO A 224 -3.52 -19.20 3.04
N SER A 225 -4.55 -19.21 3.89
CA SER A 225 -4.48 -19.69 5.29
C SER A 225 -4.55 -21.22 5.39
N GLY A 226 -5.12 -21.89 4.38
CA GLY A 226 -5.37 -23.32 4.37
C GLY A 226 -6.75 -23.73 4.93
N ASP A 227 -7.55 -22.77 5.41
CA ASP A 227 -8.90 -23.02 5.92
C ASP A 227 -9.94 -23.10 4.79
N ASP A 228 -10.85 -24.08 4.84
CA ASP A 228 -11.94 -24.22 3.85
C ASP A 228 -12.87 -23.00 3.82
N ASP A 229 -13.08 -22.37 4.98
CA ASP A 229 -13.98 -21.22 5.14
C ASP A 229 -13.40 -19.91 4.57
N GLN A 230 -12.08 -19.86 4.29
CA GLN A 230 -11.41 -18.70 3.70
C GLN A 230 -12.07 -18.25 2.39
N TRP A 231 -12.44 -19.20 1.54
CA TRP A 231 -13.00 -18.90 0.22
C TRP A 231 -14.33 -18.14 0.33
N GLN A 232 -15.20 -18.54 1.26
CA GLN A 232 -16.51 -17.91 1.42
C GLN A 232 -16.38 -16.46 1.89
N VAL A 233 -15.48 -16.20 2.83
CA VAL A 233 -15.22 -14.85 3.34
C VAL A 233 -14.66 -13.97 2.22
N ARG A 234 -13.56 -14.40 1.57
CA ARG A 234 -12.92 -13.61 0.49
C ARG A 234 -13.87 -13.32 -0.67
N HIS A 235 -14.64 -14.31 -1.12
CA HIS A 235 -15.61 -14.11 -2.21
C HIS A 235 -16.64 -13.01 -1.88
N ARG A 236 -17.07 -12.90 -0.62
CA ARG A 236 -17.95 -11.80 -0.20
C ARG A 236 -17.23 -10.46 -0.14
N LEU A 237 -15.99 -10.44 0.34
CA LEU A 237 -15.18 -9.21 0.45
C LEU A 237 -14.84 -8.60 -0.90
N VAL A 238 -14.58 -9.42 -1.92
CA VAL A 238 -14.19 -8.97 -3.28
C VAL A 238 -15.35 -8.37 -4.07
N ARG A 239 -16.59 -8.67 -3.67
CA ARG A 239 -17.77 -8.29 -4.43
C ARG A 239 -17.85 -6.77 -4.66
N ASP A 240 -18.05 -6.37 -5.91
CA ASP A 240 -18.24 -4.96 -6.31
C ASP A 240 -17.04 -4.04 -5.96
N LEU A 241 -15.85 -4.60 -5.65
CA LEU A 241 -14.64 -3.80 -5.50
C LEU A 241 -14.20 -3.21 -6.84
N LEU A 242 -13.69 -1.99 -6.80
CA LEU A 242 -13.27 -1.23 -7.96
C LEU A 242 -11.86 -1.65 -8.40
N PRO A 243 -11.65 -1.98 -9.68
CA PRO A 243 -10.30 -2.26 -10.18
C PRO A 243 -9.51 -0.97 -10.34
N LEU A 244 -8.22 -1.06 -10.03
CA LEU A 244 -7.26 0.04 -10.03
C LEU A 244 -6.43 0.12 -11.31
#